data_AF-A0A5K1K0U3-F1
#
_entry.id   AF-A0A5K1K0U3-F1
#
_cell.length_a   1.000
_cell.length_b   1.000
_cell.length_c   1.000
_cell.angle_alpha   90.00
_cell.angle_beta   90.00
_cell.angle_gamma   90.00
#
_symmetry.space_group_name_H-M   'P 1'
#
loop_
_entity.id
_entity.type
_entity.pdbx_description
1 polymer ?
#
loop_
_entity_poly.entity_id
_entity_poly.type
_entity_poly.pdbx_seq_one_letter_code
_entity_poly.pdbx_strand_id
1 'polypeptide(L)'
;MTAPASPAPISSDVEPDIDIAKIPDWLLTHPELHKRGIVLHEPLQPFTVYSTQWRPEGPIYVVKAIDPSKPEADFYELFDRYSDSPTDHTVPHEVIRCDRPLSILATFDQVLEGVEHLHRLHIAHGDLYTHNVIGATEEDARRDARLTAGRVYLIDFESCQRFEHGPGVQTAVPLPDTHVTPPLGMKTFDPFSWDVYCLGRTLEGIVEERFMISVEKEPWIPGLFARWLKGNEVGCTSVCHCRPTVTKARRMLKVIRWFVGVAELFVTIAGYPTTLFRTLRGHRLDDQSAL
;
A
#
# COMPACT_ATOMS: atom_id res chain seq x y z
N MET A 1 -1.90 20.58 -42.91
CA MET A 1 -1.27 20.74 -41.58
C MET A 1 -1.60 19.50 -40.78
N THR A 2 -0.71 18.52 -40.83
CA THR A 2 -0.83 17.21 -40.17
C THR A 2 -0.20 17.33 -38.79
N ALA A 3 -1.01 17.11 -37.74
CA ALA A 3 -0.53 17.10 -36.37
C ALA A 3 0.34 15.84 -36.12
N PRO A 4 1.42 15.93 -35.33
CA PRO A 4 2.30 14.81 -35.07
C PRO A 4 1.66 13.84 -34.07
N ALA A 5 1.82 12.55 -34.34
CA ALA A 5 1.52 11.48 -33.39
C ALA A 5 2.46 11.61 -32.18
N SER A 6 1.88 11.67 -30.98
CA SER A 6 2.63 11.69 -29.71
C SER A 6 2.51 10.33 -29.01
N PRO A 7 3.53 9.95 -28.23
CA PRO A 7 3.90 8.57 -27.97
C PRO A 7 3.03 7.90 -26.91
N ALA A 8 2.91 6.57 -27.00
CA ALA A 8 2.28 5.73 -26.00
C ALA A 8 2.93 5.95 -24.62
N PRO A 9 2.18 6.31 -23.57
CA PRO A 9 2.70 6.33 -22.23
C PRO A 9 2.69 4.90 -21.67
N ILE A 10 3.93 4.45 -21.49
CA ILE A 10 4.41 3.30 -20.73
C ILE A 10 3.58 3.08 -19.45
N SER A 11 3.06 1.86 -19.35
CA SER A 11 2.64 1.11 -18.16
C SER A 11 3.16 1.69 -16.84
N SER A 12 2.28 2.27 -16.03
CA SER A 12 2.58 2.54 -14.62
C SER A 12 1.61 1.75 -13.75
N ASP A 13 2.18 0.70 -13.16
CA ASP A 13 1.60 -0.35 -12.35
C ASP A 13 0.58 0.16 -11.32
N VAL A 14 -0.62 -0.40 -11.45
CA VAL A 14 -1.74 -0.25 -10.55
C VAL A 14 -1.71 -1.40 -9.53
N GLU A 15 -2.11 -1.12 -8.30
CA GLU A 15 -1.92 -1.97 -7.16
C GLU A 15 -3.28 -2.32 -6.48
N PRO A 16 -3.63 -3.62 -6.27
CA PRO A 16 -4.99 -4.09 -5.96
C PRO A 16 -5.45 -4.07 -4.48
N ASP A 17 -6.79 -4.00 -4.35
CA ASP A 17 -7.61 -4.19 -3.15
C ASP A 17 -7.45 -5.60 -2.55
N ILE A 18 -7.48 -5.73 -1.23
CA ILE A 18 -6.97 -6.91 -0.51
C ILE A 18 -8.10 -7.70 0.17
N ASP A 19 -8.40 -8.88 -0.34
CA ASP A 19 -9.20 -9.89 0.35
C ASP A 19 -8.28 -10.82 1.16
N ILE A 20 -8.47 -10.91 2.49
CA ILE A 20 -7.68 -11.73 3.43
C ILE A 20 -7.68 -13.23 3.08
N ALA A 21 -8.73 -13.71 2.42
CA ALA A 21 -8.88 -15.10 2.02
C ALA A 21 -8.42 -15.34 0.57
N LYS A 22 -8.14 -14.27 -0.19
CA LYS A 22 -7.74 -14.35 -1.59
C LYS A 22 -6.23 -14.27 -1.73
N ILE A 23 -5.69 -15.07 -2.65
CA ILE A 23 -4.31 -14.91 -3.10
C ILE A 23 -4.23 -13.62 -3.93
N PRO A 24 -3.26 -12.72 -3.67
CA PRO A 24 -3.10 -11.50 -4.45
C PRO A 24 -2.95 -11.80 -5.95
N ASP A 25 -3.66 -11.07 -6.80
CA ASP A 25 -3.67 -11.32 -8.25
C ASP A 25 -2.25 -11.23 -8.86
N TRP A 26 -1.42 -10.30 -8.37
CA TRP A 26 -0.02 -10.19 -8.79
C TRP A 26 0.79 -11.47 -8.54
N LEU A 27 0.48 -12.19 -7.46
CA LEU A 27 1.15 -13.42 -7.09
C LEU A 27 0.65 -14.59 -7.95
N LEU A 28 -0.63 -14.61 -8.32
CA LEU A 28 -1.20 -15.57 -9.28
C LEU A 28 -0.59 -15.41 -10.68
N THR A 29 -0.26 -14.18 -11.07
CA THR A 29 0.36 -13.85 -12.37
C THR A 29 1.88 -13.74 -12.33
N HIS A 30 2.52 -14.10 -11.21
CA HIS A 30 3.96 -13.88 -11.04
C HIS A 30 4.76 -14.64 -12.11
N PRO A 31 5.61 -13.97 -12.92
CA PRO A 31 6.20 -14.58 -14.12
C PRO A 31 7.06 -15.80 -13.79
N GLU A 32 7.81 -15.74 -12.70
CA GLU A 32 8.65 -16.85 -12.25
C GLU A 32 7.83 -18.04 -11.70
N LEU A 33 6.68 -17.80 -11.07
CA LEU A 33 5.80 -18.90 -10.64
C LEU A 33 5.11 -19.53 -11.85
N HIS A 34 4.63 -18.69 -12.78
CA HIS A 34 3.96 -19.11 -14.01
C HIS A 34 4.88 -19.93 -14.91
N LYS A 35 6.15 -19.51 -15.09
CA LYS A 35 7.18 -20.24 -15.84
C LYS A 35 7.42 -21.64 -15.27
N ARG A 36 7.30 -21.81 -13.95
CA ARG A 36 7.45 -23.10 -13.24
C ARG A 36 6.13 -23.88 -13.14
N GLY A 37 5.02 -23.35 -13.65
CA GLY A 37 3.70 -24.00 -13.52
C GLY A 37 3.16 -24.04 -12.09
N ILE A 38 3.66 -23.19 -11.20
CA ILE A 38 3.22 -23.11 -9.79
C ILE A 38 1.95 -22.27 -9.73
N VAL A 39 0.81 -22.90 -9.41
CA VAL A 39 -0.49 -22.24 -9.27
C VAL A 39 -0.95 -22.33 -7.83
N LEU A 40 -1.00 -21.18 -7.17
CA LEU A 40 -1.45 -21.06 -5.78
C LEU A 40 -2.96 -21.27 -5.68
N HIS A 41 -3.39 -21.95 -4.63
CA HIS A 41 -4.78 -22.36 -4.41
C HIS A 41 -5.40 -21.69 -3.19
N GLU A 42 -4.70 -21.64 -2.05
CA GLU A 42 -5.22 -21.08 -0.81
C GLU A 42 -4.14 -20.34 0.01
N PRO A 43 -4.54 -19.37 0.85
CA PRO A 43 -3.67 -18.83 1.88
C PRO A 43 -3.55 -19.82 3.05
N LEU A 44 -2.32 -20.19 3.41
CA LEU A 44 -2.03 -20.88 4.69
C LEU A 44 -1.93 -19.88 5.84
N GLN A 45 -1.38 -18.71 5.54
CA GLN A 45 -1.37 -17.55 6.41
C GLN A 45 -1.70 -16.33 5.54
N PRO A 46 -2.87 -15.69 5.74
CA PRO A 46 -3.27 -14.51 4.99
C PRO A 46 -2.12 -13.51 4.81
N PHE A 47 -2.01 -12.98 3.59
CA PHE A 47 -1.01 -12.00 3.15
C PHE A 47 0.44 -12.45 3.09
N THR A 48 0.78 -13.57 3.74
CA THR A 48 2.17 -13.94 3.97
C THR A 48 2.52 -15.27 3.33
N VAL A 49 1.67 -16.30 3.46
CA VAL A 49 1.99 -17.68 3.06
C VAL A 49 0.84 -18.29 2.28
N TYR A 50 1.15 -18.84 1.12
CA TYR A 50 0.18 -19.43 0.19
C TYR A 50 0.66 -20.81 -0.25
N SER A 51 -0.27 -21.73 -0.48
CA SER A 51 0.04 -23.09 -0.93
C SER A 51 -0.56 -23.39 -2.30
N THR A 52 0.09 -24.28 -3.03
CA THR A 52 -0.54 -24.96 -4.16
C THR A 52 -1.56 -25.98 -3.68
N GLN A 53 -2.53 -26.33 -4.53
CA GLN A 53 -3.47 -27.41 -4.24
C GLN A 53 -2.73 -28.72 -3.98
N TRP A 54 -3.18 -29.49 -2.98
CA TRP A 54 -2.69 -30.85 -2.77
C TRP A 54 -3.03 -31.73 -3.97
N ARG A 55 -2.02 -32.41 -4.53
CA ARG A 55 -2.21 -33.41 -5.58
C ARG A 55 -1.50 -34.71 -5.19
N PRO A 56 -2.07 -35.88 -5.49
CA PRO A 56 -1.41 -37.17 -5.22
C PRO A 56 -0.10 -37.33 -5.99
N GLU A 57 0.00 -36.67 -7.14
CA GLU A 57 1.13 -36.73 -8.07
C GLU A 57 1.81 -35.36 -8.11
N GLY A 58 2.91 -35.22 -7.37
CA GLY A 58 3.79 -34.05 -7.44
C GLY A 58 4.06 -33.35 -6.09
N PRO A 59 5.04 -32.45 -6.06
CA PRO A 59 5.37 -31.67 -4.88
C PRO A 59 4.31 -30.60 -4.59
N ILE A 60 4.12 -30.30 -3.30
CA ILE A 60 3.34 -29.14 -2.83
C ILE A 60 4.33 -27.99 -2.66
N TYR A 61 4.02 -26.86 -3.28
CA TYR A 61 4.81 -25.65 -3.09
C TYR A 61 4.12 -24.73 -2.08
N VAL A 62 4.95 -24.09 -1.27
CA VAL A 62 4.56 -23.00 -0.37
C VAL A 62 5.31 -21.75 -0.82
N VAL A 63 4.56 -20.69 -1.10
CA VAL A 63 5.11 -19.39 -1.47
C VAL A 63 4.89 -18.44 -0.31
N LYS A 64 5.99 -17.91 0.23
CA LYS A 64 5.98 -16.93 1.32
C LYS A 64 6.47 -15.59 0.82
N ALA A 65 5.68 -14.54 1.02
CA ALA A 65 6.13 -13.16 0.82
C ALA A 65 7.00 -12.76 2.02
N ILE A 66 8.27 -12.41 1.75
CA ILE A 66 9.25 -12.07 2.77
C ILE A 66 9.56 -10.57 2.70
N ASP A 67 9.57 -9.91 3.85
CA ASP A 67 10.01 -8.53 3.99
C ASP A 67 11.54 -8.47 3.88
N PRO A 68 12.11 -7.81 2.85
CA PRO A 68 13.56 -7.77 2.63
C PRO A 68 14.31 -6.97 3.70
N SER A 69 13.62 -6.20 4.55
CA SER A 69 14.24 -5.51 5.69
C SER A 69 14.48 -6.42 6.90
N LYS A 70 13.91 -7.63 6.90
CA LYS A 70 14.10 -8.63 7.95
C LYS A 70 15.23 -9.58 7.57
N PRO A 71 15.96 -10.13 8.56
CA PRO A 71 17.10 -11.01 8.30
C PRO A 71 16.70 -12.36 7.68
N GLU A 72 15.41 -12.67 7.56
CA GLU A 72 14.91 -13.94 7.04
C GLU A 72 15.41 -14.21 5.61
N ALA A 73 15.41 -13.21 4.71
CA ALA A 73 15.93 -13.36 3.36
C ALA A 73 17.43 -13.67 3.34
N ASP A 74 18.21 -13.02 4.22
CA ASP A 74 19.66 -13.26 4.36
C ASP A 74 19.96 -14.69 4.85
N PHE A 75 19.07 -15.26 5.68
CA PHE A 75 19.21 -16.64 6.15
C PHE A 75 18.92 -17.65 5.05
N TYR A 76 17.93 -17.42 4.20
CA TYR A 76 17.70 -18.28 3.03
C TYR A 76 18.89 -18.25 2.07
N GLU A 77 19.44 -17.08 1.77
CA GLU A 77 20.67 -16.97 0.96
C GLU A 77 21.89 -17.62 1.63
N LEU A 78 21.95 -17.61 2.96
CA LEU A 78 22.96 -18.35 3.72
C LEU A 78 22.77 -19.86 3.57
N PHE A 79 21.53 -20.36 3.66
CA PHE A 79 21.23 -21.78 3.55
C PHE A 79 21.44 -22.33 2.15
N ASP A 80 21.13 -21.55 1.10
CA ASP A 80 21.44 -21.90 -0.29
C ASP A 80 22.93 -22.21 -0.50
N ARG A 81 23.83 -21.55 0.24
CA ARG A 81 25.28 -21.85 0.16
C ARG A 81 25.68 -23.20 0.76
N TYR A 82 24.79 -23.82 1.54
CA TYR A 82 25.01 -25.10 2.20
C TYR A 82 23.99 -26.16 1.78
N SER A 83 23.24 -25.95 0.70
CA SER A 83 22.15 -26.84 0.26
C SER A 83 22.59 -28.28 -0.05
N ASP A 84 23.87 -28.46 -0.39
CA ASP A 84 24.45 -29.78 -0.68
C ASP A 84 24.95 -30.50 0.58
N SER A 85 24.82 -29.89 1.76
CA SER A 85 25.26 -30.48 3.01
C SER A 85 24.38 -31.67 3.40
N PRO A 86 24.95 -32.84 3.73
CA PRO A 86 24.18 -34.00 4.17
C PRO A 86 23.50 -33.80 5.54
N THR A 87 23.83 -32.72 6.25
CA THR A 87 23.20 -32.33 7.52
C THR A 87 22.23 -31.16 7.36
N ASP A 88 21.95 -30.72 6.13
CA ASP A 88 20.92 -29.72 5.90
C ASP A 88 19.54 -30.35 6.10
N HIS A 89 18.84 -29.85 7.12
CA HIS A 89 17.47 -30.23 7.44
C HIS A 89 16.49 -29.08 7.18
N THR A 90 16.91 -28.05 6.45
CA THR A 90 16.03 -26.97 6.01
C THR A 90 15.13 -27.45 4.88
N VAL A 91 13.96 -26.82 4.74
CA VAL A 91 13.07 -27.10 3.61
C VAL A 91 13.76 -26.58 2.34
N PRO A 92 13.82 -27.36 1.25
CA PRO A 92 14.30 -26.87 -0.03
C PRO A 92 13.53 -25.61 -0.42
N HIS A 93 14.26 -24.55 -0.73
CA HIS A 93 13.69 -23.23 -0.97
C HIS A 93 14.37 -22.56 -2.16
N GLU A 94 13.75 -21.48 -2.63
CA GLU A 94 14.29 -20.61 -3.66
C GLU A 94 13.85 -19.17 -3.34
N VAL A 95 14.80 -18.23 -3.32
CA VAL A 95 14.49 -16.81 -3.11
C VAL A 95 14.28 -16.12 -4.46
N ILE A 96 13.04 -15.72 -4.73
CA ILE A 96 12.68 -14.93 -5.91
C ILE A 96 12.57 -13.46 -5.49
N ARG A 97 13.48 -12.60 -5.97
CA ARG A 97 13.40 -11.15 -5.74
C ARG A 97 12.40 -10.50 -6.72
N CYS A 98 11.51 -9.65 -6.21
CA CYS A 98 10.47 -8.96 -6.99
C CYS A 98 10.26 -7.53 -6.48
N ASP A 99 10.15 -6.56 -7.39
CA ASP A 99 10.14 -5.11 -7.09
C ASP A 99 8.73 -4.51 -6.88
N ARG A 100 7.68 -5.33 -6.63
CA ARG A 100 6.29 -4.82 -6.49
C ARG A 100 5.74 -4.90 -5.06
N PRO A 101 5.88 -3.83 -4.26
CA PRO A 101 5.15 -3.64 -3.02
C PRO A 101 3.96 -2.71 -3.22
N LEU A 102 2.75 -3.26 -3.02
CA LEU A 102 1.49 -2.53 -2.80
C LEU A 102 1.68 -1.31 -1.87
N SER A 103 1.97 -0.16 -2.45
CA SER A 103 2.34 1.06 -1.76
C SER A 103 1.08 1.66 -1.18
N ILE A 104 0.88 1.49 0.12
CA ILE A 104 -0.21 2.12 0.89
C ILE A 104 -0.30 3.61 0.59
N LEU A 105 0.86 4.28 0.46
CA LEU A 105 0.90 5.70 0.14
C LEU A 105 0.38 6.00 -1.28
N ALA A 106 0.47 5.05 -2.22
CA ALA A 106 -0.08 5.20 -3.58
C ALA A 106 -1.59 5.03 -3.56
N THR A 107 -2.10 3.99 -2.89
CA THR A 107 -3.53 3.78 -2.67
C THR A 107 -4.14 4.99 -1.98
N PHE A 108 -3.51 5.47 -0.92
CA PHE A 108 -4.00 6.61 -0.15
C PHE A 108 -3.94 7.94 -0.92
N ASP A 109 -3.00 8.13 -1.87
CA ASP A 109 -3.01 9.31 -2.76
C ASP A 109 -4.27 9.34 -3.65
N GLN A 110 -4.78 8.17 -4.08
CA GLN A 110 -6.04 8.08 -4.82
C GLN A 110 -7.26 8.40 -3.93
N VAL A 111 -7.24 8.00 -2.66
CA VAL A 111 -8.29 8.39 -1.69
C VAL A 111 -8.31 9.91 -1.52
N LEU A 112 -7.14 10.52 -1.28
CA LEU A 112 -7.01 11.97 -1.15
C LEU A 112 -7.45 12.69 -2.43
N GLU A 113 -7.17 12.13 -3.61
CA GLU A 113 -7.64 12.65 -4.89
C GLU A 113 -9.18 12.68 -4.99
N GLY A 114 -9.83 11.58 -4.61
CA GLY A 114 -11.29 11.47 -4.61
C GLY A 114 -11.93 12.52 -3.70
N VAL A 115 -11.43 12.64 -2.46
CA VAL A 115 -11.95 13.63 -1.50
C VAL A 115 -11.62 15.06 -1.92
N GLU A 116 -10.43 15.32 -2.48
CA GLU A 116 -10.09 16.61 -3.08
C GLU A 116 -11.03 16.99 -4.22
N HIS A 117 -11.49 16.02 -5.01
CA HIS A 117 -12.50 16.28 -6.03
C HIS A 117 -13.84 16.68 -5.43
N LEU A 118 -14.33 15.97 -4.41
CA LEU A 118 -15.56 16.34 -3.69
C LEU A 118 -15.45 17.74 -3.08
N HIS A 119 -14.35 18.03 -2.40
CA HIS A 119 -14.10 19.32 -1.75
C HIS A 119 -14.07 20.48 -2.74
N ARG A 120 -13.52 20.28 -3.95
CA ARG A 120 -13.58 21.27 -5.05
C ARG A 120 -14.99 21.54 -5.56
N LEU A 121 -15.90 20.58 -5.42
CA LEU A 121 -17.33 20.74 -5.72
C LEU A 121 -18.14 21.27 -4.52
N HIS A 122 -17.45 21.62 -3.43
CA HIS A 122 -18.01 21.99 -2.14
C HIS A 122 -18.90 20.89 -1.54
N ILE A 123 -18.53 19.63 -1.77
CA ILE A 123 -19.17 18.46 -1.18
C ILE A 123 -18.25 17.91 -0.09
N ALA A 124 -18.77 17.78 1.13
CA ALA A 124 -18.13 16.97 2.16
C ALA A 124 -18.78 15.59 2.19
N HIS A 125 -17.98 14.55 2.39
CA HIS A 125 -18.46 13.17 2.41
C HIS A 125 -19.18 12.83 3.71
N GLY A 126 -18.68 13.32 4.85
CA GLY A 126 -19.33 13.21 6.15
C GLY A 126 -19.09 11.87 6.89
N ASP A 127 -18.78 10.79 6.17
CA ASP A 127 -18.60 9.45 6.73
C ASP A 127 -17.50 8.65 6.01
N LEU A 128 -16.29 9.19 5.97
CA LEU A 128 -15.14 8.46 5.41
C LEU A 128 -14.57 7.47 6.43
N TYR A 129 -14.47 6.21 6.04
CA TYR A 129 -13.78 5.16 6.80
C TYR A 129 -13.33 4.04 5.84
N THR A 130 -12.56 3.06 6.34
CA THR A 130 -11.90 2.06 5.50
C THR A 130 -12.84 1.33 4.54
N HIS A 131 -14.05 0.97 4.99
CA HIS A 131 -15.00 0.24 4.15
C HIS A 131 -15.75 1.11 3.12
N ASN A 132 -15.66 2.45 3.21
CA ASN A 132 -16.17 3.37 2.20
C ASN A 132 -15.14 3.66 1.09
N VAL A 133 -14.03 2.94 1.10
CA VAL A 133 -12.95 3.01 0.10
C VAL A 133 -12.78 1.63 -0.51
N ILE A 134 -13.00 1.50 -1.82
CA ILE A 134 -12.89 0.23 -2.54
C ILE A 134 -11.95 0.38 -3.73
N GLY A 135 -11.08 -0.60 -3.94
CA GLY A 135 -10.30 -0.70 -5.18
C GLY A 135 -10.99 -1.61 -6.19
N ALA A 136 -11.19 -1.15 -7.43
CA ALA A 136 -11.74 -2.02 -8.46
C ALA A 136 -10.71 -3.08 -8.87
N THR A 137 -11.09 -4.35 -8.94
CA THR A 137 -10.22 -5.42 -9.44
C THR A 137 -10.24 -5.50 -10.98
N GLU A 138 -9.36 -6.32 -11.56
CA GLU A 138 -9.45 -6.66 -12.99
C GLU A 138 -10.75 -7.36 -13.34
N GLU A 139 -11.29 -8.18 -12.43
CA GLU A 139 -12.58 -8.84 -12.65
C GLU A 139 -13.73 -7.83 -12.66
N ASP A 140 -13.69 -6.82 -11.78
CA ASP A 140 -14.70 -5.76 -11.75
C ASP A 140 -14.66 -4.92 -13.02
N ALA A 141 -13.47 -4.56 -13.50
CA ALA A 141 -13.29 -3.84 -14.76
C ALA A 141 -13.69 -4.68 -15.99
N ARG A 142 -13.54 -6.01 -15.94
CA ARG A 142 -14.06 -6.93 -16.97
C ARG A 142 -15.58 -7.00 -16.98
N ARG A 143 -16.21 -6.93 -15.80
CA ARG A 143 -17.67 -6.98 -15.63
C ARG A 143 -18.35 -5.65 -15.92
N ASP A 144 -17.68 -4.54 -15.63
CA ASP A 144 -18.19 -3.18 -15.86
C ASP A 144 -17.10 -2.27 -16.44
N ALA A 145 -17.29 -1.87 -17.71
CA ALA A 145 -16.35 -1.03 -18.45
C ALA A 145 -16.16 0.38 -17.88
N ARG A 146 -16.99 0.81 -16.92
CA ARG A 146 -16.82 2.10 -16.20
C ARG A 146 -15.76 2.00 -15.11
N LEU A 147 -15.46 0.79 -14.64
CA LEU A 147 -14.45 0.53 -13.63
C LEU A 147 -13.07 0.40 -14.27
N THR A 148 -12.06 0.93 -13.60
CA THR A 148 -10.65 0.83 -14.01
C THR A 148 -9.93 -0.02 -12.99
N ALA A 149 -9.32 -1.13 -13.43
CA ALA A 149 -8.57 -2.03 -12.55
C ALA A 149 -7.54 -1.25 -11.71
N GLY A 150 -7.51 -1.58 -10.42
CA GLY A 150 -6.89 -0.97 -9.23
C GLY A 150 -6.95 0.55 -9.08
N ARG A 151 -7.97 1.16 -9.69
CA ARG A 151 -8.41 2.49 -9.29
C ARG A 151 -9.21 2.39 -7.99
N VAL A 152 -9.00 3.36 -7.10
CA VAL A 152 -9.78 3.52 -5.87
C VAL A 152 -11.04 4.33 -6.14
N TYR A 153 -12.15 3.87 -5.57
CA TYR A 153 -13.47 4.49 -5.62
C TYR A 153 -13.95 4.76 -4.20
N LEU A 154 -14.54 5.94 -4.01
CA LEU A 154 -15.31 6.24 -2.81
C LEU A 154 -16.73 5.74 -3.03
N ILE A 155 -17.30 5.09 -2.02
CA ILE A 155 -18.67 4.61 -2.03
C ILE A 155 -19.43 5.18 -0.83
N ASP A 156 -20.74 4.93 -0.81
CA ASP A 156 -21.64 5.35 0.27
C ASP A 156 -21.70 6.87 0.47
N PHE A 157 -22.52 7.52 -0.35
CA PHE A 157 -22.69 8.97 -0.36
C PHE A 157 -23.91 9.44 0.47
N GLU A 158 -24.49 8.59 1.33
CA GLU A 158 -25.71 8.92 2.08
C GLU A 158 -25.50 10.15 2.99
N SER A 159 -24.34 10.23 3.63
CA SER A 159 -23.95 11.34 4.52
C SER A 159 -23.41 12.57 3.79
N CYS A 160 -23.31 12.54 2.45
CA CYS A 160 -22.73 13.63 1.69
C CYS A 160 -23.60 14.88 1.71
N GLN A 161 -22.96 16.03 1.90
CA GLN A 161 -23.63 17.32 1.88
C GLN A 161 -22.87 18.30 1.01
N ARG A 162 -23.62 19.05 0.20
CA ARG A 162 -23.08 20.16 -0.58
C ARG A 162 -23.28 21.48 0.17
N PHE A 163 -22.23 22.28 0.24
CA PHE A 163 -22.22 23.56 0.93
C PHE A 163 -22.03 24.72 -0.04
N GLU A 164 -22.46 25.90 0.40
CA GLU A 164 -22.22 27.14 -0.33
C GLU A 164 -20.73 27.49 -0.33
N HIS A 165 -20.08 27.32 0.82
CA HIS A 165 -18.66 27.62 1.02
C HIS A 165 -17.81 26.35 0.98
N GLY A 166 -16.55 26.52 0.58
CA GLY A 166 -15.58 25.43 0.47
C GLY A 166 -14.66 25.27 1.69
N PRO A 167 -13.62 24.43 1.58
CA PRO A 167 -12.65 24.21 2.64
C PRO A 167 -11.96 25.51 3.09
N GLY A 168 -11.77 25.65 4.40
CA GLY A 168 -11.05 26.79 5.00
C GLY A 168 -11.86 28.08 5.13
N VAL A 169 -13.15 28.05 4.74
CA VAL A 169 -14.10 29.15 4.96
C VAL A 169 -15.47 28.67 5.46
N GLN A 170 -15.81 27.39 5.27
CA GLN A 170 -17.02 26.79 5.79
C GLN A 170 -17.03 26.73 7.32
N THR A 171 -18.12 27.18 7.93
CA THR A 171 -18.32 27.12 9.39
C THR A 171 -18.85 25.77 9.83
N ALA A 172 -18.82 25.53 11.14
CA ALA A 172 -19.30 24.30 11.73
C ALA A 172 -20.78 24.03 11.42
N VAL A 173 -21.09 22.77 11.11
CA VAL A 173 -22.44 22.23 10.88
C VAL A 173 -22.64 20.99 11.75
N PRO A 174 -23.89 20.57 12.02
CA PRO A 174 -24.14 19.28 12.68
C PRO A 174 -23.44 18.14 11.95
N LEU A 175 -22.70 17.32 12.68
CA LEU A 175 -22.10 16.12 12.14
C LEU A 175 -23.20 15.10 11.82
N PRO A 176 -23.09 14.36 10.70
CA PRO A 176 -24.01 13.26 10.42
C PRO A 176 -23.79 12.12 11.42
N ASP A 177 -24.64 11.09 11.34
CA ASP A 177 -24.31 9.81 11.95
C ASP A 177 -23.12 9.23 11.17
N THR A 178 -22.04 8.89 11.88
CA THR A 178 -20.78 8.45 11.25
C THR A 178 -20.21 7.24 11.98
N HIS A 179 -19.53 6.39 11.23
CA HIS A 179 -18.80 5.24 11.75
C HIS A 179 -17.56 5.64 12.56
N VAL A 180 -16.95 6.78 12.22
CA VAL A 180 -15.81 7.31 12.96
C VAL A 180 -16.30 8.08 14.17
N THR A 181 -15.97 7.60 15.38
CA THR A 181 -16.33 8.32 16.61
C THR A 181 -15.71 9.72 16.64
N PRO A 182 -16.52 10.80 16.70
CA PRO A 182 -15.98 12.15 16.77
C PRO A 182 -15.19 12.36 18.07
N PRO A 183 -13.99 12.98 18.00
CA PRO A 183 -13.20 13.24 19.18
C PRO A 183 -13.92 14.24 20.09
N LEU A 184 -13.69 14.15 21.40
CA LEU A 184 -14.24 15.08 22.40
C LEU A 184 -15.79 15.16 22.43
N GLY A 185 -16.49 14.18 21.85
CA GLY A 185 -17.96 14.17 21.80
C GLY A 185 -18.56 15.32 20.99
N MET A 186 -17.81 15.84 20.01
CA MET A 186 -18.28 16.93 19.17
C MET A 186 -19.54 16.53 18.37
N LYS A 187 -20.50 17.46 18.32
CA LYS A 187 -21.77 17.30 17.57
C LYS A 187 -21.87 18.22 16.36
N THR A 188 -21.03 19.25 16.32
CA THR A 188 -20.98 20.23 15.24
C THR A 188 -19.52 20.47 14.89
N PHE A 189 -19.19 20.46 13.61
CA PHE A 189 -17.81 20.68 13.18
C PHE A 189 -17.73 21.18 11.73
N ASP A 190 -16.58 21.73 11.33
CA ASP A 190 -16.30 22.05 9.93
C ASP A 190 -16.31 20.73 9.12
N PRO A 191 -17.22 20.58 8.14
CA PRO A 191 -17.46 19.31 7.47
C PRO A 191 -16.29 18.90 6.56
N PHE A 192 -15.56 19.84 5.98
CA PHE A 192 -14.38 19.52 5.17
C PHE A 192 -13.20 19.12 6.06
N SER A 193 -13.05 19.79 7.20
CA SER A 193 -12.05 19.40 8.20
C SER A 193 -12.39 18.07 8.89
N TRP A 194 -13.68 17.74 9.00
CA TRP A 194 -14.16 16.44 9.45
C TRP A 194 -13.74 15.32 8.49
N ASP A 195 -13.95 15.49 7.18
CA ASP A 195 -13.45 14.53 6.18
C ASP A 195 -11.94 14.29 6.31
N VAL A 196 -11.16 15.34 6.57
CA VAL A 196 -9.69 15.21 6.75
C VAL A 196 -9.34 14.43 8.03
N TYR A 197 -10.10 14.60 9.11
CA TYR A 197 -9.94 13.78 10.31
C TYR A 197 -10.21 12.30 10.00
N CYS A 198 -11.33 12.03 9.33
CA CYS A 198 -11.74 10.70 8.91
C CYS A 198 -10.72 10.05 7.96
N LEU A 199 -10.11 10.82 7.05
CA LEU A 199 -8.99 10.36 6.22
C LEU A 199 -7.80 9.89 7.05
N GLY A 200 -7.47 10.61 8.14
CA GLY A 200 -6.43 10.19 9.07
C GLY A 200 -6.75 8.84 9.73
N ARG A 201 -8.00 8.62 10.15
CA ARG A 201 -8.47 7.35 10.71
C ARG A 201 -8.51 6.22 9.67
N THR A 202 -8.89 6.55 8.45
CA THR A 202 -8.90 5.63 7.31
C THR A 202 -7.48 5.15 6.99
N LEU A 203 -6.49 6.03 7.01
CA LEU A 203 -5.09 5.63 6.82
C LEU A 203 -4.62 4.69 7.92
N GLU A 204 -4.95 4.95 9.19
CA GLU A 204 -4.62 4.03 10.29
C GLU A 204 -5.26 2.66 10.06
N GLY A 205 -6.55 2.61 9.72
CA GLY A 205 -7.24 1.35 9.41
C GLY A 205 -6.61 0.59 8.23
N ILE A 206 -6.26 1.27 7.15
CA ILE A 206 -5.58 0.65 5.99
C ILE A 206 -4.23 0.04 6.41
N VAL A 207 -3.45 0.73 7.25
CA VAL A 207 -2.14 0.24 7.68
C VAL A 207 -2.30 -0.94 8.65
N GLU A 208 -3.23 -0.86 9.60
CA GLU A 208 -3.55 -1.94 10.54
C GLU A 208 -4.02 -3.21 9.81
N GLU A 209 -4.99 -3.08 8.90
CA GLU A 209 -5.54 -4.19 8.12
C GLU A 209 -4.49 -4.83 7.21
N ARG A 210 -3.63 -4.01 6.60
CA ARG A 210 -2.65 -4.48 5.61
C ARG A 210 -1.42 -5.13 6.22
N PHE A 211 -1.01 -4.72 7.43
CA PHE A 211 0.18 -5.27 8.07
C PHE A 211 -0.11 -6.20 9.24
N MET A 212 -1.36 -6.30 9.73
CA MET A 212 -1.68 -7.04 10.95
C MET A 212 -0.79 -6.66 12.15
N ILE A 213 -0.31 -5.40 12.18
CA ILE A 213 0.56 -4.85 13.22
C ILE A 213 -0.29 -3.91 14.09
N SER A 214 -0.11 -3.96 15.41
CA SER A 214 -0.56 -2.86 16.30
C SER A 214 0.30 -1.63 16.00
N VAL A 215 -0.32 -0.47 15.71
CA VAL A 215 0.30 0.83 15.36
C VAL A 215 1.49 1.22 16.27
N GLU A 216 1.57 0.64 17.47
CA GLU A 216 2.70 0.78 18.39
C GLU A 216 4.05 0.23 17.87
N LYS A 217 4.07 -0.53 16.76
CA LYS A 217 5.30 -1.06 16.13
C LYS A 217 5.46 -0.72 14.64
N GLU A 218 4.73 0.27 14.13
CA GLU A 218 4.56 0.55 12.70
C GLU A 218 5.64 1.41 12.00
N PRO A 219 5.70 1.39 10.65
CA PRO A 219 6.48 2.33 9.86
C PRO A 219 6.06 3.76 10.18
N TRP A 220 7.02 4.52 10.69
CA TRP A 220 6.84 5.85 11.26
C TRP A 220 6.17 6.88 10.34
N ILE A 221 6.29 6.73 9.01
CA ILE A 221 5.82 7.71 8.02
C ILE A 221 4.29 7.74 7.89
N PRO A 222 3.58 6.63 7.56
CA PRO A 222 2.11 6.60 7.56
C PRO A 222 1.49 7.08 8.88
N GLY A 223 2.01 6.62 10.02
CA GLY A 223 1.49 7.02 11.34
C GLY A 223 1.72 8.50 11.67
N LEU A 224 2.84 9.10 11.26
CA LEU A 224 3.03 10.56 11.37
C LEU A 224 2.07 11.32 10.47
N PHE A 225 1.87 10.85 9.24
CA PHE A 225 0.98 11.49 8.29
C PHE A 225 -0.47 11.44 8.77
N ALA A 226 -0.95 10.27 9.23
CA ALA A 226 -2.27 10.10 9.82
C ALA A 226 -2.49 11.02 11.03
N ARG A 227 -1.53 11.11 11.96
CA ARG A 227 -1.59 12.05 13.09
C ARG A 227 -1.70 13.51 12.63
N TRP A 228 -0.93 13.89 11.60
CA TRP A 228 -1.00 15.25 11.05
C TRP A 228 -2.36 15.56 10.40
N LEU A 229 -2.99 14.60 9.72
CA LEU A 229 -4.36 14.75 9.20
C LEU A 229 -5.39 14.91 10.32
N LYS A 230 -5.29 14.07 11.36
CA LYS A 230 -6.20 14.14 12.51
C LYS A 230 -6.09 15.46 13.28
N GLY A 231 -4.92 16.10 13.25
CA GLY A 231 -4.67 17.38 13.90
C GLY A 231 -4.74 17.32 15.42
N ASN A 232 -4.53 18.48 16.05
CA ASN A 232 -4.53 18.63 17.51
C ASN A 232 -5.77 19.42 17.97
N GLU A 233 -6.92 19.07 17.42
CA GLU A 233 -8.19 19.77 17.66
C GLU A 233 -8.62 19.71 19.14
N VAL A 234 -9.13 20.83 19.66
CA VAL A 234 -9.58 21.00 21.06
C VAL A 234 -11.04 21.46 21.18
N GLY A 235 -11.77 21.56 20.06
CA GLY A 235 -13.20 21.90 20.03
C GLY A 235 -13.53 23.13 19.19
N CYS A 236 -12.96 23.27 17.99
CA CYS A 236 -13.26 24.35 17.06
C CYS A 236 -14.77 24.43 16.80
N THR A 237 -15.36 25.58 17.11
CA THR A 237 -16.77 25.89 16.89
C THR A 237 -17.00 26.73 15.62
N SER A 238 -15.93 27.04 14.89
CA SER A 238 -15.93 27.83 13.65
C SER A 238 -15.06 27.15 12.59
N VAL A 239 -14.53 27.90 11.62
CA VAL A 239 -13.61 27.38 10.60
C VAL A 239 -12.42 26.70 11.28
N CYS A 240 -12.16 25.43 10.95
CA CYS A 240 -11.09 24.68 11.57
C CYS A 240 -9.76 24.93 10.86
N HIS A 241 -8.72 25.24 11.65
CA HIS A 241 -7.33 25.38 11.18
C HIS A 241 -6.38 24.39 11.87
N CYS A 242 -6.90 23.50 12.72
CA CYS A 242 -6.11 22.48 13.43
C CYS A 242 -5.63 21.35 12.49
N ARG A 243 -6.13 21.31 11.25
CA ARG A 243 -5.86 20.27 10.24
C ARG A 243 -5.50 20.91 8.90
N PRO A 244 -4.75 20.22 8.04
CA PRO A 244 -4.55 20.67 6.66
C PRO A 244 -5.86 20.57 5.86
N THR A 245 -5.95 21.30 4.75
CA THR A 245 -6.93 20.95 3.71
C THR A 245 -6.50 19.67 2.99
N VAL A 246 -7.44 18.95 2.37
CA VAL A 246 -7.12 17.74 1.60
C VAL A 246 -6.13 18.02 0.46
N THR A 247 -6.20 19.18 -0.20
CA THR A 247 -5.22 19.61 -1.21
C THR A 247 -3.81 19.74 -0.64
N LYS A 248 -3.69 20.34 0.55
CA LYS A 248 -2.39 20.46 1.24
C LYS A 248 -1.87 19.08 1.66
N ALA A 249 -2.77 18.22 2.14
CA ALA A 249 -2.45 16.85 2.49
C ALA A 249 -1.89 16.07 1.29
N ARG A 250 -2.63 16.05 0.18
CA ARG A 250 -2.22 15.36 -1.04
C ARG A 250 -0.88 15.84 -1.58
N ARG A 251 -0.66 17.17 -1.60
CA ARG A 251 0.64 17.74 -1.99
C ARG A 251 1.77 17.24 -1.10
N MET A 252 1.56 17.21 0.22
CA MET A 252 2.55 16.70 1.15
C MET A 252 2.81 15.21 0.95
N LEU A 253 1.77 14.40 0.72
CA LEU A 253 1.92 12.98 0.44
C LEU A 253 2.77 12.73 -0.81
N LYS A 254 2.57 13.50 -1.89
CA LYS A 254 3.42 13.39 -3.09
C LYS A 254 4.88 13.69 -2.80
N VAL A 255 5.17 14.67 -1.95
CA VAL A 255 6.53 14.96 -1.50
C VAL A 255 7.10 13.79 -0.70
N ILE A 256 6.33 13.26 0.26
CA ILE A 256 6.74 12.08 1.05
C ILE A 256 7.05 10.89 0.14
N ARG A 257 6.16 10.57 -0.81
CA ARG A 257 6.35 9.48 -1.77
C ARG A 257 7.61 9.65 -2.60
N TRP A 258 7.89 10.86 -3.05
CA TRP A 258 9.13 11.16 -3.78
C TRP A 258 10.37 10.90 -2.91
N PHE A 259 10.38 11.36 -1.65
CA PHE A 259 11.48 11.10 -0.73
C PHE A 259 11.66 9.60 -0.43
N VAL A 260 10.57 8.86 -0.25
CA VAL A 260 10.62 7.39 -0.05
C VAL A 260 11.23 6.71 -1.27
N GLY A 261 10.76 7.03 -2.49
CA GLY A 261 11.32 6.45 -3.71
C GLY A 261 12.78 6.83 -3.97
N VAL A 262 13.18 8.05 -3.62
CA VAL A 262 14.59 8.48 -3.69
C VAL A 262 15.45 7.72 -2.67
N ALA A 263 14.95 7.54 -1.44
CA ALA A 263 15.67 6.78 -0.41
C ALA A 263 15.83 5.31 -0.82
N GLU A 264 14.80 4.67 -1.36
CA GLU A 264 14.86 3.32 -1.93
C GLU A 264 15.91 3.23 -3.04
N LEU A 265 15.93 4.20 -3.97
CA LEU A 265 16.94 4.27 -5.02
C LEU A 265 18.37 4.37 -4.45
N PHE A 266 18.58 5.21 -3.43
CA PHE A 266 19.89 5.33 -2.77
C PHE A 266 20.30 4.05 -2.04
N VAL A 267 19.36 3.34 -1.39
CA VAL A 267 19.62 2.04 -0.78
C VAL A 267 20.04 1.03 -1.84
N THR A 268 19.33 0.97 -2.98
CA THR A 268 19.67 0.09 -4.10
C THR A 268 21.06 0.41 -4.68
N ILE A 269 21.36 1.69 -4.89
CA ILE A 269 22.66 2.14 -5.41
C ILE A 269 23.80 1.87 -4.40
N ALA A 270 23.57 2.13 -3.12
CA ALA A 270 24.57 1.90 -2.06
C ALA A 270 24.78 0.42 -1.73
N GLY A 271 23.76 -0.43 -1.95
CA GLY A 271 23.87 -1.89 -1.85
C GLY A 271 24.58 -2.56 -3.04
N TYR A 272 24.64 -1.89 -4.18
CA TYR A 272 25.29 -2.36 -5.39
C TYR A 272 26.82 -2.57 -5.27
N PRO A 273 27.62 -1.67 -4.65
CA PRO A 273 29.04 -1.92 -4.44
C PRO A 273 29.29 -3.04 -3.41
N THR A 274 28.45 -3.20 -2.39
CA THR A 274 28.65 -4.23 -1.35
C THR A 274 28.45 -5.64 -1.89
N THR A 275 27.55 -5.83 -2.85
CA THR A 275 27.37 -7.10 -3.58
C THR A 275 28.50 -7.33 -4.59
N LEU A 276 28.89 -6.31 -5.37
CA LEU A 276 30.00 -6.42 -6.33
C LEU A 276 31.36 -6.73 -5.66
N PHE A 277 31.66 -6.12 -4.51
CA PHE A 277 32.89 -6.38 -3.76
C PHE A 277 32.87 -7.74 -3.03
N ARG A 278 31.71 -8.31 -2.71
CA ARG A 278 31.61 -9.69 -2.18
C ARG A 278 31.91 -10.72 -3.27
N THR A 279 31.36 -10.54 -4.47
CA THR A 279 31.60 -11.43 -5.62
C THR A 279 33.06 -11.40 -6.09
N LEU A 280 33.69 -10.22 -6.09
CA LEU A 280 35.12 -10.08 -6.42
C LEU A 280 36.07 -10.65 -5.36
N ARG A 281 35.65 -10.73 -4.10
CA ARG A 281 36.46 -11.31 -3.01
C ARG A 281 36.38 -12.84 -2.96
N GLY A 282 35.24 -13.42 -3.37
CA GLY A 282 35.09 -14.88 -3.54
C GLY A 282 36.01 -15.43 -4.63
N HIS A 283 36.06 -14.78 -5.80
CA HIS A 283 36.91 -15.21 -6.90
C HIS A 283 38.42 -15.16 -6.62
N ARG A 284 38.88 -14.35 -5.65
CA ARG A 284 40.31 -14.23 -5.33
C ARG A 284 40.80 -15.32 -4.34
N LEU A 285 39.89 -16.02 -3.65
CA LEU A 285 40.26 -17.09 -2.71
C LEU A 285 40.32 -18.47 -3.38
N ASP A 286 39.60 -18.69 -4.48
CA ASP A 286 39.68 -19.95 -5.24
C ASP A 286 40.97 -20.05 -6.07
N ASP A 287 41.56 -18.93 -6.47
CA ASP A 287 42.81 -18.91 -7.26
C ASP A 287 44.10 -19.07 -6.43
N GLN A 288 44.01 -19.04 -5.09
CA GLN A 288 45.18 -19.20 -4.20
C GLN A 288 45.29 -20.59 -3.55
N SER A 289 44.38 -21.51 -3.86
CA SER A 289 44.42 -22.90 -3.37
C SER A 289 44.92 -23.92 -4.42
N ALA A 290 45.42 -23.45 -5.56
CA ALA A 290 45.90 -24.27 -6.68
C ALA A 290 47.42 -24.18 -6.95
N LEU A 291 48.25 -23.86 -5.94
CA LEU A 291 49.72 -23.92 -6.01
C LEU A 291 50.32 -24.62 -4.79
#